data_AF-A0AA43FF56-F1
#
_entry.id   AF-A0AA43FF56-F1
#
_cell.length_a   1.000
_cell.length_b   1.000
_cell.length_c   1.000
_cell.angle_alpha   90.00
_cell.angle_beta   90.00
_cell.angle_gamma   90.00
#
_symmetry.space_group_name_H-M   'P 1'
#
loop_
_entity.id
_entity.type
_entity.pdbx_description
1 polymer ?
#
loop_
_entity_poly.entity_id
_entity_poly.type
_entity_poly.pdbx_seq_one_letter_code
_entity_poly.pdbx_strand_id
1 'polypeptide(L)'
;SPIFVQFVIGTLGGIGADVENVFHMKEVAVRLFGDDIEWGVLGGGRAQFDLITTSATLGGNVRVGMEDSIYLRKGKLAESNAEQVEKIVRILDELSRQVLSPDETREILGLKGSNQVNF
;
A
#
# COMPACT_ATOMS: atom_id res chain seq x y z
N SER A 1 -8.43 -13.34 12.59
CA SER A 1 -7.45 -12.44 11.96
C SER A 1 -8.21 -11.35 11.25
N PRO A 2 -7.78 -10.08 11.37
CA PRO A 2 -8.47 -8.97 10.74
C PRO A 2 -8.47 -9.14 9.22
N ILE A 3 -9.48 -8.57 8.56
CA ILE A 3 -9.53 -8.54 7.10
C ILE A 3 -8.49 -7.52 6.63
N PHE A 4 -7.61 -7.92 5.71
CA PHE A 4 -6.71 -7.00 5.01
C PHE A 4 -7.23 -6.72 3.60
N VAL A 5 -7.66 -5.48 3.33
CA VAL A 5 -8.20 -5.07 2.03
C VAL A 5 -7.18 -4.27 1.23
N GLN A 6 -6.73 -4.80 0.08
CA GLN A 6 -5.83 -4.08 -0.83
C GLN A 6 -6.64 -3.41 -1.95
N PHE A 7 -6.57 -2.09 -2.06
CA PHE A 7 -7.19 -1.35 -3.14
C PHE A 7 -6.24 -1.25 -4.34
N VAL A 8 -6.64 -1.85 -5.46
CA VAL A 8 -5.90 -1.83 -6.72
C VAL A 8 -6.47 -0.73 -7.61
N ILE A 9 -5.71 0.37 -7.74
CA ILE A 9 -6.19 1.61 -8.34
C ILE A 9 -5.33 1.98 -9.56
N GLY A 10 -5.96 2.29 -10.69
CA GLY A 10 -5.28 2.75 -11.90
C GLY A 10 -4.95 1.67 -12.95
N THR A 11 -5.54 0.47 -12.82
CA THR A 11 -5.43 -0.58 -13.84
C THR A 11 -6.52 -0.42 -14.91
N LEU A 12 -6.18 -0.57 -16.19
CA LEU A 12 -7.15 -0.53 -17.28
C LEU A 12 -8.24 -1.61 -17.08
N GLY A 13 -9.50 -1.20 -17.04
CA GLY A 13 -10.65 -2.07 -16.74
C GLY A 13 -11.04 -2.11 -15.25
N GLY A 14 -10.24 -1.52 -14.37
CA GLY A 14 -10.58 -1.28 -12.96
C GLY A 14 -10.99 0.17 -12.70
N ILE A 15 -10.89 0.59 -11.44
CA ILE A 15 -11.16 1.97 -11.01
C ILE A 15 -9.99 2.91 -11.37
N GLY A 16 -10.31 4.16 -11.71
CA GLY A 16 -9.36 5.18 -12.18
C GLY A 16 -8.36 5.63 -11.11
N ALA A 17 -7.22 6.17 -11.55
CA ALA A 17 -6.11 6.61 -10.69
C ALA A 17 -6.29 7.99 -10.04
N ASP A 18 -7.52 8.28 -9.62
CA ASP A 18 -7.90 9.54 -8.97
C ASP A 18 -7.88 9.38 -7.45
N VAL A 19 -7.44 10.43 -6.73
CA VAL A 19 -7.31 10.42 -5.26
C VAL A 19 -8.66 10.19 -4.59
N GLU A 20 -9.73 10.69 -5.19
CA GLU A 20 -11.12 10.52 -4.78
C GLU A 20 -11.52 9.05 -4.69
N ASN A 21 -10.96 8.19 -5.55
CA ASN A 21 -11.23 6.77 -5.54
C ASN A 21 -10.62 6.06 -4.33
N VAL A 22 -9.47 6.54 -3.81
CA VAL A 22 -8.89 6.03 -2.55
C VAL A 22 -9.87 6.26 -1.40
N PHE A 23 -10.36 7.50 -1.27
CA PHE A 23 -11.30 7.86 -0.21
C PHE A 23 -12.61 7.07 -0.35
N HIS A 24 -13.17 7.00 -1.57
CA HIS A 24 -14.39 6.27 -1.84
C HIS A 24 -14.27 4.78 -1.44
N MET A 25 -13.20 4.10 -1.87
CA MET A 25 -13.00 2.69 -1.56
C MET A 25 -12.81 2.46 -0.05
N LYS A 26 -12.07 3.33 0.64
CA LYS A 26 -11.92 3.29 2.10
C LYS A 26 -13.26 3.42 2.83
N GLU A 27 -14.08 4.41 2.45
CA GLU A 27 -15.40 4.60 3.07
C GLU A 27 -16.35 3.43 2.82
N VAL A 28 -16.33 2.86 1.60
CA VAL A 28 -17.13 1.68 1.28
C VAL A 28 -16.67 0.46 2.08
N ALA A 29 -15.35 0.23 2.20
CA ALA A 29 -14.81 -0.87 2.97
C ALA A 29 -15.19 -0.78 4.45
N VAL A 30 -14.99 0.37 5.09
CA VAL A 30 -15.37 0.58 6.49
C VAL A 30 -16.87 0.38 6.71
N ARG A 31 -17.71 0.87 5.80
CA ARG A 31 -19.17 0.67 5.89
C ARG A 31 -19.59 -0.79 5.77
N LEU A 32 -18.88 -1.60 4.97
CA LEU A 32 -19.22 -3.01 4.73
C LEU A 32 -18.65 -3.95 5.79
N PHE A 33 -17.44 -3.67 6.27
CA PHE A 33 -16.67 -4.59 7.10
C PHE A 33 -16.46 -4.11 8.54
N GLY A 34 -16.86 -2.87 8.85
CA GLY A 34 -16.59 -2.23 10.13
C GLY A 34 -15.23 -1.54 10.16
N ASP A 35 -14.84 -1.07 11.35
CA ASP A 35 -13.57 -0.40 11.63
C ASP A 35 -12.43 -1.36 11.98
N ASP A 36 -12.73 -2.63 12.28
CA ASP A 36 -11.74 -3.69 12.55
C ASP A 36 -11.19 -4.32 11.25
N ILE A 37 -10.70 -3.47 10.34
CA ILE A 37 -10.02 -3.89 9.11
C ILE A 37 -8.69 -3.17 8.96
N GLU A 38 -7.73 -3.89 8.38
CA GLU A 38 -6.54 -3.29 7.82
C GLU A 38 -6.76 -3.07 6.33
N TRP A 39 -6.23 -1.98 5.79
CA TRP A 39 -6.37 -1.69 4.37
C TRP A 39 -5.14 -0.98 3.83
N GLY A 40 -4.96 -1.02 2.52
CA GLY A 40 -3.88 -0.33 1.85
C GLY A 40 -4.17 -0.07 0.38
N VAL A 41 -3.23 0.62 -0.27
CA VAL A 41 -3.34 0.97 -1.69
C VAL A 41 -2.08 0.54 -2.43
N LEU A 42 -2.29 0.09 -3.67
CA LEU A 42 -1.30 0.15 -4.73
C LEU A 42 -1.82 1.06 -5.85
N GLY A 43 -0.92 1.86 -6.43
CA GLY A 43 -1.22 2.73 -7.55
C GLY A 43 -0.49 2.30 -8.82
N GLY A 44 -1.21 2.13 -9.92
CA GLY A 44 -0.64 1.71 -11.19
C GLY A 44 0.33 2.73 -11.81
N GLY A 45 1.53 2.26 -12.16
CA GLY A 45 2.51 3.03 -12.93
C GLY A 45 2.88 4.37 -12.31
N ARG A 46 2.67 5.47 -13.06
CA ARG A 46 3.06 6.82 -12.63
C ARG A 46 2.32 7.30 -11.37
N ALA A 47 1.15 6.74 -11.08
CA ALA A 47 0.32 7.15 -9.96
C ALA A 47 0.73 6.51 -8.62
N GLN A 48 1.68 5.56 -8.64
CA GLN A 48 2.09 4.77 -7.47
C GLN A 48 2.34 5.66 -6.24
N PHE A 49 3.27 6.60 -6.31
CA PHE A 49 3.66 7.40 -5.15
C PHE A 49 2.57 8.38 -4.69
N ASP A 50 1.79 8.95 -5.61
CA ASP A 50 0.72 9.89 -5.25
C ASP A 50 -0.40 9.16 -4.46
N LEU A 51 -0.82 7.99 -4.95
CA LEU A 51 -1.91 7.21 -4.36
C LEU A 51 -1.50 6.55 -3.04
N ILE A 52 -0.30 5.99 -2.93
CA ILE A 52 0.14 5.37 -1.67
C ILE A 52 0.47 6.42 -0.59
N THR A 53 0.94 7.61 -0.97
CA THR A 53 1.13 8.71 -0.01
C THR A 53 -0.22 9.22 0.50
N THR A 54 -1.24 9.24 -0.36
CA THR A 54 -2.64 9.49 0.05
C THR A 54 -3.11 8.41 1.02
N SER A 55 -2.90 7.12 0.70
CA SER A 55 -3.24 6.00 1.59
C SER A 55 -2.63 6.18 2.97
N ALA A 56 -1.31 6.43 3.02
CA ALA A 56 -0.61 6.68 4.27
C ALA A 56 -1.24 7.85 5.04
N THR A 57 -1.49 8.99 4.38
CA THR A 57 -2.11 10.18 5.01
C THR A 57 -3.46 9.87 5.64
N LEU A 58 -4.25 8.99 5.03
CA LEU A 58 -5.55 8.53 5.51
C LEU A 58 -5.49 7.41 6.55
N GLY A 59 -4.29 6.98 6.95
CA GLY A 59 -4.08 5.93 7.95
C GLY A 59 -4.01 4.51 7.38
N GLY A 60 -3.93 4.35 6.06
CA GLY A 60 -3.81 3.06 5.39
C GLY A 60 -2.36 2.62 5.17
N ASN A 61 -2.21 1.36 4.77
CA ASN A 61 -0.95 0.74 4.39
C ASN A 61 -0.56 1.09 2.93
N VAL A 62 0.70 0.88 2.59
CA VAL A 62 1.26 1.21 1.26
C VAL A 62 1.83 -0.04 0.59
N ARG A 63 1.69 -0.13 -0.73
CA ARG A 63 2.36 -1.15 -1.54
C ARG A 63 3.15 -0.49 -2.68
N VAL A 64 4.42 -0.90 -2.80
CA VAL A 64 5.33 -0.54 -3.89
C VAL A 64 5.92 -1.80 -4.49
N GLY A 65 6.51 -1.67 -5.67
CA GLY A 65 7.19 -2.75 -6.36
C GLY A 65 7.19 -2.55 -7.88
N MET A 66 8.17 -3.15 -8.53
CA MET A 66 8.31 -3.18 -9.99
C MET A 66 7.17 -3.94 -10.67
N GLU A 67 6.40 -4.74 -9.92
CA GLU A 67 5.12 -5.32 -10.36
C GLU A 67 4.10 -4.23 -10.70
N ASP A 68 4.01 -3.20 -9.87
CA ASP A 68 2.97 -2.17 -9.97
C ASP A 68 3.44 -0.97 -10.83
N SER A 69 4.75 -0.69 -10.82
CA SER A 69 5.37 0.37 -11.63
C SER A 69 6.85 0.11 -11.88
N ILE A 70 7.28 0.20 -13.13
CA ILE A 70 8.72 0.11 -13.50
C ILE A 70 9.50 1.42 -13.27
N TYR A 71 8.84 2.50 -12.83
CA TYR A 71 9.44 3.84 -12.72
C TYR A 71 9.63 4.27 -11.26
N LEU A 72 10.79 4.85 -10.95
CA LEU A 72 11.04 5.52 -9.67
C LEU A 72 10.48 6.95 -9.63
N ARG A 73 10.54 7.65 -10.78
CA ARG A 73 10.01 9.00 -11.00
C ARG A 73 9.81 9.23 -12.50
N LYS A 74 9.20 10.36 -12.86
CA LYS A 74 8.97 10.74 -14.27
C LYS A 74 10.28 10.61 -15.07
N GLY A 75 10.30 9.69 -16.03
CA GLY A 75 11.43 9.47 -16.93
C GLY A 75 12.62 8.68 -16.35
N LYS A 76 12.57 8.19 -15.11
CA LYS A 76 13.61 7.33 -14.52
C LYS A 76 13.02 5.97 -14.15
N LEU A 77 13.50 4.90 -14.80
CA LEU A 77 13.21 3.52 -14.40
C LEU A 77 13.79 3.24 -13.01
N ALA A 78 13.10 2.42 -12.22
CA ALA A 78 13.65 1.90 -10.99
C ALA A 78 14.69 0.81 -11.32
N GLU A 79 15.85 0.88 -10.67
CA GLU A 79 16.93 -0.11 -10.81
C GLU A 79 16.67 -1.35 -9.94
N SER A 80 15.83 -1.22 -8.92
CA SER A 80 15.41 -2.32 -8.04
C SER A 80 14.09 -2.01 -7.34
N ASN A 81 13.47 -3.05 -6.76
CA ASN A 81 12.37 -2.86 -5.80
C ASN A 81 12.82 -2.03 -4.58
N ALA A 82 14.08 -2.18 -4.16
CA ALA A 82 14.63 -1.48 -3.01
C ALA A 82 14.61 0.04 -3.20
N GLU A 83 14.90 0.58 -4.40
CA GLU A 83 14.81 2.02 -4.65
C GLU A 83 13.38 2.56 -4.39
N GLN A 84 12.35 1.78 -4.71
CA GLN A 84 10.96 2.18 -4.47
C GLN A 84 10.61 2.09 -2.99
N VAL A 85 11.06 1.04 -2.30
CA VAL A 85 10.92 0.86 -0.84
C VAL A 85 11.57 2.03 -0.10
N GLU A 86 12.84 2.32 -0.38
CA GLU A 86 13.56 3.43 0.24
C GLU A 86 12.85 4.77 0.01
N LYS A 87 12.28 4.98 -1.18
CA LYS A 87 11.55 6.21 -1.48
C LYS A 87 10.29 6.34 -0.64
N ILE A 88 9.48 5.29 -0.53
CA ILE A 88 8.26 5.37 0.30
C ILE A 88 8.60 5.44 1.79
N VAL A 89 9.63 4.73 2.26
CA VAL A 89 10.12 4.83 3.64
C VAL A 89 10.51 6.27 3.98
N ARG A 90 11.28 6.94 3.11
CA ARG A 90 11.61 8.37 3.30
C ARG A 90 10.36 9.25 3.38
N ILE A 91 9.39 9.06 2.48
CA ILE A 91 8.15 9.84 2.50
C ILE A 91 7.38 9.63 3.81
N LEU A 92 7.30 8.38 4.30
CA LEU A 92 6.62 8.06 5.55
C LEU A 92 7.33 8.68 6.77
N ASP A 93 8.66 8.68 6.78
CA ASP A 93 9.47 9.31 7.82
C ASP A 93 9.21 10.83 7.89
N GLU A 94 9.18 11.52 6.74
CA GLU A 94 8.80 12.94 6.65
C GLU A 94 7.38 13.22 7.13
N LEU A 95 6.48 12.23 7.05
CA LEU A 95 5.11 12.29 7.58
C LEU A 95 5.02 11.85 9.05
N SER A 96 6.15 11.61 9.73
CA SER A 96 6.23 11.09 11.10
C SER A 96 5.51 9.75 11.27
N ARG A 97 5.60 8.88 10.26
CA ARG A 97 5.01 7.53 10.25
C ARG A 97 6.09 6.46 10.34
N GLN A 98 5.91 5.52 11.25
CA GLN A 98 6.82 4.40 11.45
C GLN A 98 6.49 3.24 10.51
N VAL A 99 7.52 2.63 9.93
CA VAL A 99 7.41 1.39 9.16
C VAL A 99 7.51 0.20 10.10
N LEU A 100 6.54 -0.71 9.99
CA LEU A 100 6.48 -1.90 10.83
C LEU A 100 7.51 -2.94 10.37
N SER A 101 8.07 -3.63 11.36
CA SER A 101 8.85 -4.85 11.15
C SER A 101 7.95 -5.99 10.67
N PRO A 102 8.54 -7.06 10.10
CA PRO A 102 7.79 -8.25 9.73
C PRO A 102 7.07 -8.93 10.91
N ASP A 103 7.60 -8.85 12.13
CA ASP A 103 6.99 -9.47 13.31
C ASP A 103 5.77 -8.67 13.79
N GLU A 104 5.88 -7.34 13.88
CA GLU A 104 4.75 -6.45 14.17
C GLU A 104 3.63 -6.63 13.12
N THR A 105 4.01 -6.74 11.84
CA THR A 105 3.06 -6.98 10.75
C THR A 105 2.33 -8.32 10.93
N ARG A 106 3.02 -9.38 11.36
CA ARG A 106 2.39 -10.69 11.60
C ARG A 106 1.42 -10.65 12.77
N GLU A 107 1.77 -9.92 13.83
CA GLU A 107 0.91 -9.74 15.00
C GLU A 107 -0.38 -9.03 14.62
N ILE A 108 -0.28 -7.86 13.96
CA ILE A 108 -1.42 -7.06 13.52
C ILE A 108 -2.32 -7.87 12.58
N LEU A 109 -1.75 -8.55 11.58
CA LEU A 109 -2.52 -9.31 10.61
C LEU A 109 -2.94 -10.71 11.10
N GLY A 110 -2.58 -11.10 12.33
CA GLY A 110 -2.88 -12.42 12.88
C GLY A 110 -2.36 -13.57 12.00
N LEU A 111 -1.12 -13.46 11.52
CA LEU A 111 -0.48 -14.44 10.63
C LEU A 111 0.18 -15.57 11.43
N LYS A 112 0.19 -16.77 10.85
CA LYS A 112 0.70 -18.01 11.47
C LYS A 112 2.20 -18.05 11.83
N GLY A 113 2.98 -17.03 11.48
CA GLY A 113 4.43 -17.02 11.70
C GLY A 113 5.25 -17.63 10.57
N SER A 114 6.54 -17.28 10.51
CA SER A 114 7.47 -17.68 9.44
C SER A 114 7.88 -19.14 9.50
N ASN A 115 7.80 -19.80 10.65
CA ASN A 115 8.14 -21.22 10.81
C ASN A 115 6.98 -22.18 10.52
N GLN A 116 5.79 -21.66 10.15
CA GLN A 116 4.60 -22.45 9.84
C GLN A 116 4.26 -22.43 8.33
N VAL A 117 5.25 -22.19 7.49
CA VAL A 117 5.15 -22.25 6.01
C VAL A 117 5.92 -23.46 5.47
N ASN A 118 5.58 -23.93 4.26
CA ASN A 118 6.14 -25.16 3.67
C ASN A 118 7.07 -24.85 2.49
N PHE A 119 8.12 -24.05 2.74
CA PHE A 119 9.20 -23.72 1.80
C PHE A 119 10.48 -23.32 2.55
#